data_AF-A0A7C9VU40-F1
#
_entry.id   AF-A0A7C9VU40-F1
#
_cell.length_a   1.000
_cell.length_b   1.000
_cell.length_c   1.000
_cell.angle_alpha   90.00
_cell.angle_beta   90.00
_cell.angle_gamma   90.00
#
_symmetry.space_group_name_H-M   'P 1'
#
loop_
_entity.id
_entity.type
_entity.pdbx_description
1 polymer ?
#
loop_
_entity_poly.entity_id
_entity_poly.type
_entity_poly.pdbx_seq_one_letter_code
_entity_poly.pdbx_strand_id
1 'polypeptide(L)'
;MRVLFASMATVGHTFPLIPLALALRDGGHEVHFAVGDEMHPELERLGLRPFRPGLVFGEIYAEDIAPELERVLPDLVISGWAVPEVHREARRRAFPVLWHGFGRMFPDGIGLARPVGRHLDICPPSLQDKGFADDRILLRPVPHATPGEVPARTHEKLILVTFGTVFGSQDLLATAVAGLGRLDAQVVVAAPGRWLPQAEVIRQADVVVHHGGSGTMLAALASGVPQVVLPQGADQFGNAQALVEAGAAVRPDAVSAEAIAESARLLLVDGRYREAARQMAEEIRHMPSPKEVADSLAEVV
;
A
#
# COMPACT_ATOMS: atom_id res chain seq x y z
N MET A 1 -7.25 -23.67 -7.56
CA MET A 1 -8.49 -22.87 -7.49
C MET A 1 -8.45 -21.76 -8.53
N ARG A 2 -9.60 -21.24 -8.93
CA ARG A 2 -9.78 -19.97 -9.64
C ARG A 2 -10.03 -18.87 -8.62
N VAL A 3 -9.15 -17.88 -8.55
CA VAL A 3 -9.25 -16.76 -7.60
C VAL A 3 -9.43 -15.47 -8.37
N LEU A 4 -10.48 -14.72 -8.06
CA LEU A 4 -10.76 -13.42 -8.65
C LEU A 4 -10.39 -12.32 -7.66
N PHE A 5 -9.37 -11.53 -8.00
CA PHE A 5 -9.05 -10.29 -7.30
C PHE A 5 -9.82 -9.12 -7.91
N ALA A 6 -10.24 -8.17 -7.09
CA ALA A 6 -10.85 -6.93 -7.55
C ALA A 6 -10.28 -5.71 -6.80
N SER A 7 -9.97 -4.64 -7.53
CA SER A 7 -9.42 -3.41 -6.95
C SER A 7 -9.75 -2.17 -7.79
N MET A 8 -9.66 -0.99 -7.19
CA MET A 8 -9.61 0.26 -7.95
C MET A 8 -8.34 0.29 -8.81
N ALA A 9 -8.44 0.87 -10.01
CA ALA A 9 -7.37 0.96 -11.02
C ALA A 9 -6.28 2.00 -10.65
N THR A 10 -5.69 1.87 -9.47
CA THR A 10 -4.59 2.70 -9.00
C THR A 10 -3.49 1.83 -8.41
N VAL A 11 -2.25 2.30 -8.50
CA VAL A 11 -1.08 1.64 -7.90
C VAL A 11 -1.30 1.37 -6.41
N GLY A 12 -1.78 2.37 -5.67
CA GLY A 12 -2.00 2.26 -4.22
C GLY A 12 -3.04 1.21 -3.82
N HIS A 13 -3.98 0.86 -4.71
CA HIS A 13 -5.01 -0.13 -4.42
C HIS A 13 -4.77 -1.48 -5.09
N THR A 14 -4.00 -1.55 -6.18
CA THR A 14 -3.77 -2.81 -6.91
C THR A 14 -2.47 -3.48 -6.47
N PHE A 15 -1.39 -2.72 -6.28
CA PHE A 15 -0.08 -3.30 -5.94
C PHE A 15 -0.06 -4.06 -4.59
N PRO A 16 -0.80 -3.64 -3.55
CA PRO A 16 -0.86 -4.41 -2.31
C PRO A 16 -1.41 -5.84 -2.46
N LEU A 17 -2.20 -6.12 -3.50
CA LEU A 17 -2.78 -7.45 -3.75
C LEU A 17 -1.84 -8.36 -4.57
N ILE A 18 -0.88 -7.78 -5.29
CA ILE A 18 0.02 -8.49 -6.19
C ILE A 18 0.83 -9.59 -5.48
N PRO A 19 1.43 -9.37 -4.30
CA PRO A 19 2.22 -10.42 -3.64
C PRO A 19 1.43 -11.70 -3.35
N LEU A 20 0.17 -11.57 -2.89
CA LEU A 20 -0.70 -12.74 -2.65
C LEU A 20 -1.15 -13.38 -3.96
N ALA A 21 -1.48 -12.57 -4.97
CA ALA A 21 -1.82 -13.06 -6.30
C ALA A 21 -0.68 -13.86 -6.95
N LEU A 22 0.57 -13.38 -6.83
CA LEU A 22 1.75 -14.10 -7.30
C LEU A 22 1.95 -15.41 -6.54
N ALA A 23 1.81 -15.40 -5.21
CA ALA A 23 1.92 -16.60 -4.40
C ALA A 23 0.88 -17.67 -4.79
N LEU A 24 -0.37 -17.27 -5.04
CA LEU A 24 -1.42 -18.16 -5.55
C LEU A 24 -1.09 -18.67 -6.95
N ARG A 25 -0.68 -17.80 -7.88
CA ARG A 25 -0.28 -18.20 -9.23
C ARG A 25 0.86 -19.21 -9.20
N ASP A 26 1.89 -18.96 -8.39
CA ASP A 26 3.07 -19.82 -8.25
C ASP A 26 2.73 -21.14 -7.57
N GLY A 27 1.68 -21.17 -6.74
CA GLY A 27 1.05 -22.39 -6.22
C GLY A 27 0.19 -23.15 -7.24
N GLY A 28 0.09 -22.69 -8.49
CA GLY A 28 -0.68 -23.34 -9.56
C GLY A 28 -2.16 -22.96 -9.59
N HIS A 29 -2.57 -21.91 -8.87
CA HIS A 29 -3.93 -21.39 -8.94
C HIS A 29 -4.11 -20.51 -10.19
N GLU A 30 -5.32 -20.51 -10.74
CA GLU A 30 -5.68 -19.59 -11.82
C GLU A 30 -6.11 -18.25 -11.20
N VAL A 31 -5.38 -17.18 -11.49
CA VAL A 31 -5.60 -15.87 -10.89
C VAL A 31 -6.10 -14.89 -11.95
N HIS A 32 -7.23 -14.25 -11.66
CA HIS A 32 -7.87 -13.23 -12.49
C HIS A 32 -7.94 -11.90 -11.72
N PHE A 33 -7.92 -10.78 -12.45
CA PHE A 33 -8.07 -9.44 -11.88
C PHE A 33 -9.19 -8.65 -12.56
N ALA A 34 -10.23 -8.29 -11.82
CA ALA A 34 -11.23 -7.31 -12.23
C ALA A 34 -10.71 -5.89 -11.86
N VAL A 35 -10.19 -5.18 -12.85
CA VAL A 35 -9.56 -3.85 -12.67
C VAL A 35 -9.56 -3.06 -13.99
N GLY A 36 -9.50 -1.73 -13.89
CA GLY A 36 -9.38 -0.84 -15.06
C GLY A 36 -8.09 -1.06 -15.87
N ASP A 37 -8.16 -0.67 -17.15
CA ASP A 37 -7.13 -0.92 -18.18
C ASP A 37 -5.75 -0.34 -17.80
N GLU A 38 -5.73 0.69 -16.97
CA GLU A 38 -4.50 1.35 -16.51
C GLU A 38 -3.55 0.40 -15.78
N MET A 39 -4.09 -0.66 -15.15
CA MET A 39 -3.29 -1.65 -14.43
C MET A 39 -2.96 -2.90 -15.25
N HIS A 40 -3.58 -3.08 -16.43
CA HIS A 40 -3.43 -4.29 -17.22
C HIS A 40 -1.97 -4.56 -17.64
N PRO A 41 -1.18 -3.58 -18.12
CA PRO A 41 0.19 -3.87 -18.57
C PRO A 41 1.06 -4.51 -17.49
N GLU A 42 0.96 -4.06 -16.24
CA GLU A 42 1.73 -4.64 -15.13
C GLU A 42 1.21 -6.02 -14.74
N LEU A 43 -0.11 -6.22 -14.70
CA LEU A 43 -0.71 -7.50 -14.34
C LEU A 43 -0.47 -8.58 -15.42
N GLU A 44 -0.51 -8.22 -16.70
CA GLU A 44 -0.18 -9.11 -17.82
C GLU A 44 1.30 -9.49 -17.82
N ARG A 45 2.19 -8.53 -17.57
CA ARG A 45 3.64 -8.80 -17.38
C ARG A 45 3.87 -9.82 -16.26
N LEU A 46 3.02 -9.80 -15.25
CA LEU A 46 3.01 -10.74 -14.13
C LEU A 46 2.11 -11.97 -14.37
N GLY A 47 1.52 -12.16 -15.54
CA GLY A 47 0.66 -13.32 -15.81
C GLY A 47 -0.60 -13.42 -14.94
N LEU A 48 -1.16 -12.30 -14.47
CA LEU A 48 -2.30 -12.20 -13.54
C LEU A 48 -3.65 -11.92 -14.21
N ARG A 49 -3.81 -12.26 -15.50
CA ARG A 49 -5.07 -12.26 -16.29
C ARG A 49 -6.06 -11.15 -15.92
N PRO A 50 -5.71 -9.87 -16.17
CA PRO A 50 -6.63 -8.77 -15.91
C PRO A 50 -7.75 -8.71 -16.94
N PHE A 51 -8.89 -8.15 -16.56
CA PHE A 51 -9.97 -7.75 -17.44
C PHE A 51 -10.68 -6.54 -16.85
N ARG A 52 -11.31 -5.75 -17.73
CA ARG A 52 -12.09 -4.57 -17.33
C ARG A 52 -13.54 -4.96 -17.03
N PRO A 53 -14.02 -4.83 -15.79
CA PRO A 53 -15.44 -5.01 -15.51
C PRO A 53 -16.19 -3.74 -15.94
N GLY A 54 -16.86 -3.74 -17.09
CA GLY A 54 -17.71 -2.62 -17.53
C GLY A 54 -16.99 -1.30 -17.89
N LEU A 55 -17.74 -0.19 -17.94
CA LEU A 55 -17.26 1.15 -18.33
C LEU A 55 -16.77 1.95 -17.10
N VAL A 56 -15.77 1.43 -16.40
CA VAL A 56 -15.40 1.98 -15.09
C VAL A 56 -14.55 3.25 -15.18
N PHE A 57 -14.95 4.27 -14.40
CA PHE A 57 -14.14 5.37 -13.90
C PHE A 57 -13.97 5.17 -12.38
N GLY A 58 -12.86 4.57 -11.94
CA GLY A 58 -12.48 4.54 -10.52
C GLY A 58 -13.26 3.60 -9.57
N GLU A 59 -14.46 3.13 -9.87
CA GLU A 59 -15.28 2.23 -9.03
C GLU A 59 -15.85 1.04 -9.83
N ILE A 60 -16.01 -0.14 -9.22
CA ILE A 60 -16.68 -1.28 -9.87
C ILE A 60 -18.10 -1.39 -9.32
N TYR A 61 -19.12 -1.24 -10.17
CA TYR A 61 -20.53 -1.37 -9.76
C TYR A 61 -21.00 -2.83 -9.77
N ALA A 62 -22.11 -3.09 -9.08
CA ALA A 62 -22.69 -4.43 -8.98
C ALA A 62 -23.09 -4.99 -10.36
N GLU A 63 -23.60 -4.15 -11.24
CA GLU A 63 -24.01 -4.50 -12.61
C GLU A 63 -22.81 -4.87 -13.49
N ASP A 64 -21.65 -4.27 -13.23
CA ASP A 64 -20.42 -4.52 -13.98
C ASP A 64 -19.76 -5.84 -13.58
N ILE A 65 -19.76 -6.18 -12.28
CA ILE A 65 -19.08 -7.38 -11.77
C ILE A 65 -19.95 -8.64 -11.86
N ALA A 66 -21.27 -8.50 -11.80
CA ALA A 66 -22.23 -9.60 -11.89
C ALA A 66 -22.00 -10.56 -13.07
N PRO A 67 -21.92 -10.10 -14.34
CA PRO A 67 -21.69 -10.99 -15.48
C PRO A 67 -20.28 -11.62 -15.44
N GLU A 68 -19.31 -10.92 -14.86
CA GLU A 68 -17.93 -11.39 -14.78
C GLU A 68 -17.77 -12.52 -13.76
N LEU A 69 -18.52 -12.49 -12.65
CA LEU A 69 -18.60 -13.60 -11.70
C LEU A 69 -19.16 -14.87 -12.35
N GLU A 70 -20.18 -14.73 -13.20
CA GLU A 70 -20.77 -15.86 -13.95
C GLU A 70 -19.83 -16.37 -15.06
N ARG A 71 -19.03 -15.48 -15.65
CA ARG A 71 -18.05 -15.85 -16.70
C ARG A 71 -16.83 -16.56 -16.12
N VAL A 72 -16.26 -16.03 -15.03
CA VAL A 72 -15.04 -16.55 -14.40
C VAL A 72 -15.34 -17.78 -13.53
N LEU A 73 -16.49 -17.79 -12.85
CA LEU A 73 -16.88 -18.78 -11.83
C LEU A 73 -15.75 -18.99 -10.79
N PRO A 74 -15.34 -17.95 -10.05
CA PRO A 74 -14.25 -18.07 -9.11
C PRO A 74 -14.63 -18.98 -7.94
N ASP A 75 -13.66 -19.77 -7.46
CA ASP A 75 -13.78 -20.53 -6.22
C ASP A 75 -13.65 -19.60 -4.99
N LEU A 76 -12.97 -18.46 -5.17
CA LEU A 76 -12.80 -17.40 -4.16
C LEU A 76 -12.70 -16.03 -4.83
N VAL A 77 -13.39 -15.03 -4.25
CA VAL A 77 -13.23 -13.62 -4.57
C VAL A 77 -12.41 -12.92 -3.48
N ILE A 78 -11.40 -12.14 -3.87
CA ILE A 78 -10.65 -11.26 -2.97
C ILE A 78 -10.95 -9.82 -3.38
N SER A 79 -11.85 -9.18 -2.62
CA SER A 79 -12.32 -7.83 -2.89
C SER A 79 -11.49 -6.81 -2.13
N GLY A 80 -10.85 -5.90 -2.84
CA GLY A 80 -10.27 -4.70 -2.25
C GLY A 80 -11.36 -3.86 -1.58
N TRP A 81 -10.99 -3.20 -0.48
CA TRP A 81 -11.92 -2.36 0.29
C TRP A 81 -12.56 -1.21 -0.47
N ALA A 82 -11.84 -0.67 -1.45
CA ALA A 82 -12.31 0.45 -2.23
C ALA A 82 -13.26 0.05 -3.38
N VAL A 83 -13.61 -1.23 -3.50
CA VAL A 83 -14.61 -1.74 -4.45
C VAL A 83 -15.70 -2.54 -3.72
N PRO A 84 -16.45 -1.90 -2.80
CA PRO A 84 -17.34 -2.62 -1.88
C PRO A 84 -18.50 -3.36 -2.57
N GLU A 85 -18.94 -2.91 -3.75
CA GLU A 85 -20.00 -3.58 -4.49
C GLU A 85 -19.56 -4.97 -5.01
N VAL A 86 -18.28 -5.19 -5.27
CA VAL A 86 -17.75 -6.50 -5.64
C VAL A 86 -17.95 -7.50 -4.51
N HIS A 87 -17.62 -7.10 -3.27
CA HIS A 87 -17.86 -7.93 -2.10
C HIS A 87 -19.35 -8.22 -1.90
N ARG A 88 -20.21 -7.20 -2.00
CA ARG A 88 -21.66 -7.36 -1.80
C ARG A 88 -22.28 -8.28 -2.86
N GLU A 89 -21.94 -8.09 -4.13
CA GLU A 89 -22.51 -8.88 -5.22
C GLU A 89 -22.00 -10.33 -5.19
N ALA A 90 -20.72 -10.56 -4.88
CA ALA A 90 -20.18 -11.91 -4.67
C ALA A 90 -20.94 -12.64 -3.54
N ARG A 91 -21.15 -11.98 -2.39
CA ARG A 91 -21.95 -12.55 -1.29
C ARG A 91 -23.38 -12.82 -1.68
N ARG A 92 -24.04 -11.88 -2.37
CA ARG A 92 -25.43 -12.02 -2.83
C ARG A 92 -25.62 -13.25 -3.72
N ARG A 93 -24.60 -13.58 -4.51
CA ARG A 93 -24.56 -14.73 -5.42
C ARG A 93 -23.95 -15.99 -4.80
N ALA A 94 -23.69 -15.98 -3.50
CA ALA A 94 -23.11 -17.08 -2.74
C ALA A 94 -21.71 -17.54 -3.21
N PHE A 95 -20.91 -16.64 -3.81
CA PHE A 95 -19.49 -16.88 -4.00
C PHE A 95 -18.75 -16.65 -2.66
N PRO A 96 -17.80 -17.52 -2.28
CA PRO A 96 -16.91 -17.24 -1.17
C PRO A 96 -16.11 -15.96 -1.44
N VAL A 97 -16.07 -15.05 -0.47
CA VAL A 97 -15.42 -13.76 -0.64
C VAL A 97 -14.75 -13.27 0.63
N LEU A 98 -13.51 -12.80 0.46
CA LEU A 98 -12.71 -12.15 1.50
C LEU A 98 -12.49 -10.69 1.16
N TRP A 99 -12.37 -9.87 2.20
CA TRP A 99 -11.86 -8.51 2.05
C TRP A 99 -10.34 -8.49 2.02
N HIS A 100 -9.75 -7.63 1.20
CA HIS A 100 -8.32 -7.29 1.26
C HIS A 100 -8.12 -5.84 1.68
N GLY A 101 -7.41 -5.63 2.78
CA GLY A 101 -7.10 -4.31 3.32
C GLY A 101 -5.97 -3.67 2.56
N PHE A 102 -5.90 -2.34 2.57
CA PHE A 102 -4.78 -1.62 1.97
C PHE A 102 -3.88 -0.94 3.01
N GLY A 103 -4.10 -1.19 4.30
CA GLY A 103 -3.29 -0.67 5.40
C GLY A 103 -4.06 -0.61 6.71
N ARG A 104 -3.78 0.42 7.52
CA ARG A 104 -4.50 0.71 8.77
C ARG A 104 -5.95 1.11 8.46
N MET A 105 -6.87 0.92 9.41
CA MET A 105 -8.20 1.55 9.32
C MET A 105 -8.11 3.07 9.32
N PHE A 106 -9.14 3.70 8.77
CA PHE A 106 -9.34 5.13 8.86
C PHE A 106 -10.59 5.41 9.70
N PRO A 107 -10.63 6.55 10.41
CA PRO A 107 -11.84 6.97 11.09
C PRO A 107 -13.00 7.12 10.10
N ASP A 108 -14.23 6.97 10.60
CA ASP A 108 -15.44 7.23 9.83
C ASP A 108 -15.38 8.62 9.15
N GLY A 109 -15.89 8.72 7.91
CA GLY A 109 -16.02 10.01 7.21
C GLY A 109 -15.10 10.23 6.01
N ILE A 110 -14.29 9.25 5.60
CA ILE A 110 -13.51 9.31 4.35
C ILE A 110 -14.21 8.65 3.14
N GLY A 111 -15.52 8.38 3.24
CA GLY A 111 -16.33 7.80 2.17
C GLY A 111 -16.21 6.28 1.99
N LEU A 112 -15.45 5.59 2.84
CA LEU A 112 -15.35 4.12 2.85
C LEU A 112 -16.02 3.54 4.09
N ALA A 113 -16.89 2.56 3.91
CA ALA A 113 -17.52 1.85 5.01
C ALA A 113 -16.56 0.77 5.55
N ARG A 114 -16.55 0.59 6.88
CA ARG A 114 -15.84 -0.51 7.53
C ARG A 114 -16.35 -1.85 6.97
N PRO A 115 -15.46 -2.74 6.50
CA PRO A 115 -15.87 -4.05 6.02
C PRO A 115 -16.44 -4.91 7.15
N VAL A 116 -17.38 -5.78 6.81
CA VAL A 116 -17.93 -6.81 7.71
C VAL A 116 -17.51 -8.18 7.20
N GLY A 117 -17.10 -9.06 8.12
CA GLY A 117 -16.69 -10.43 7.81
C GLY A 117 -15.18 -10.63 7.81
N ARG A 118 -14.75 -11.82 7.39
CA ARG A 118 -13.35 -12.26 7.38
C ARG A 118 -12.49 -11.40 6.46
N HIS A 119 -11.28 -11.10 6.89
CA HIS A 119 -10.48 -10.04 6.31
C HIS A 119 -8.99 -10.35 6.25
N LEU A 120 -8.38 -10.19 5.08
CA LEU A 120 -6.93 -10.18 4.87
C LEU A 120 -6.37 -8.82 5.27
N ASP A 121 -5.64 -8.78 6.38
CA ASP A 121 -5.09 -7.56 6.95
C ASP A 121 -3.58 -7.47 6.76
N ILE A 122 -3.14 -6.41 6.09
CA ILE A 122 -1.74 -6.11 5.84
C ILE A 122 -1.13 -5.10 6.81
N CYS A 123 -1.92 -4.58 7.74
CA CYS A 123 -1.44 -3.68 8.79
C CYS A 123 -0.79 -4.47 9.93
N PRO A 124 0.43 -4.08 10.36
CA PRO A 124 1.05 -4.66 11.54
C PRO A 124 0.14 -4.54 12.77
N PRO A 125 0.00 -5.59 13.59
CA PRO A 125 -0.83 -5.56 14.79
C PRO A 125 -0.59 -4.36 15.71
N SER A 126 0.66 -3.92 15.89
CA SER A 126 1.03 -2.77 16.73
C SER A 126 0.52 -1.43 16.19
N LEU A 127 0.31 -1.32 14.88
CA LEU A 127 -0.12 -0.11 14.19
C LEU A 127 -1.63 -0.09 13.91
N GLN A 128 -2.31 -1.24 13.98
CA GLN A 128 -3.73 -1.36 13.71
C GLN A 128 -4.58 -0.87 14.89
N ASP A 129 -5.76 -0.33 14.59
CA ASP A 129 -6.70 0.14 15.61
C ASP A 129 -7.19 -1.00 16.53
N LYS A 130 -7.25 -0.71 17.83
CA LYS A 130 -7.80 -1.62 18.82
C LYS A 130 -9.29 -1.85 18.52
N GLY A 131 -9.67 -3.08 18.21
CA GLY A 131 -11.05 -3.45 17.86
C GLY A 131 -11.39 -3.33 16.38
N PHE A 132 -10.39 -3.30 15.49
CA PHE A 132 -10.52 -3.23 14.03
C PHE A 132 -11.35 -4.34 13.37
N ALA A 133 -11.17 -5.60 13.76
CA ALA A 133 -11.97 -6.74 13.34
C ALA A 133 -11.56 -7.96 14.19
N ASP A 134 -12.55 -8.79 14.53
CA ASP A 134 -12.31 -9.98 15.35
C ASP A 134 -11.86 -11.20 14.49
N ASP A 135 -12.17 -11.22 13.18
CA ASP A 135 -11.84 -12.30 12.25
C ASP A 135 -10.85 -11.85 11.16
N ARG A 136 -9.59 -11.68 11.57
CA ARG A 136 -8.47 -11.22 10.72
C ARG A 136 -7.58 -12.40 10.32
N ILE A 137 -7.32 -12.53 9.03
CA ILE A 137 -6.20 -13.29 8.49
C ILE A 137 -5.05 -12.29 8.31
N LEU A 138 -4.01 -12.39 9.14
CA LEU A 138 -2.83 -11.55 8.98
C LEU A 138 -2.09 -11.94 7.69
N LEU A 139 -1.73 -10.94 6.89
CA LEU A 139 -0.97 -11.08 5.66
C LEU A 139 0.18 -10.09 5.68
N ARG A 140 1.42 -10.58 5.57
CA ARG A 140 2.61 -9.72 5.56
C ARG A 140 2.55 -8.75 4.37
N PRO A 141 2.65 -7.42 4.59
CA PRO A 141 2.81 -6.47 3.50
C PRO A 141 4.16 -6.70 2.82
N VAL A 142 4.13 -6.94 1.51
CA VAL A 142 5.34 -7.06 0.68
C VAL A 142 5.31 -5.93 -0.35
N PRO A 143 6.26 -4.99 -0.31
CA PRO A 143 6.32 -3.91 -1.28
C PRO A 143 6.49 -4.44 -2.70
N HIS A 144 5.58 -4.06 -3.58
CA HIS A 144 5.68 -4.32 -5.02
C HIS A 144 5.97 -3.02 -5.77
N ALA A 145 6.80 -3.08 -6.79
CA ALA A 145 7.04 -1.99 -7.72
C ALA A 145 7.26 -2.55 -9.12
N THR A 146 6.81 -1.81 -10.14
CA THR A 146 7.21 -2.11 -11.52
C THR A 146 8.73 -1.99 -11.64
N PRO A 147 9.42 -2.96 -12.27
CA PRO A 147 10.87 -2.90 -12.47
C PRO A 147 11.29 -1.62 -13.19
N GLY A 148 12.43 -1.06 -12.78
CA GLY A 148 12.99 0.15 -13.37
C GLY A 148 14.42 0.38 -12.92
N GLU A 149 15.02 1.46 -13.40
CA GLU A 149 16.35 1.85 -12.99
C GLU A 149 16.34 2.41 -11.56
N VAL A 150 17.20 1.85 -10.71
CA VAL A 150 17.40 2.34 -9.35
C VAL A 150 18.56 3.34 -9.38
N PRO A 151 18.36 4.60 -8.96
CA PRO A 151 19.44 5.59 -8.95
C PRO A 151 20.62 5.11 -8.11
N ALA A 152 21.84 5.24 -8.64
CA ALA A 152 23.06 4.93 -7.90
C ALA A 152 23.20 5.84 -6.67
N ARG A 153 23.62 5.26 -5.55
CA ARG A 153 23.90 6.02 -4.33
C ARG A 153 25.18 6.85 -4.52
N THR A 154 25.09 8.15 -4.27
CA THR A 154 26.20 9.11 -4.44
C THR A 154 26.63 9.79 -3.14
N HIS A 155 25.85 9.65 -2.07
CA HIS A 155 26.12 10.27 -0.77
C HIS A 155 26.03 9.25 0.38
N GLU A 156 26.61 9.61 1.52
CA GLU A 156 26.54 8.80 2.73
C GLU A 156 25.09 8.69 3.25
N LYS A 157 24.24 9.70 3.05
CA LYS A 157 22.81 9.67 3.40
C LYS A 157 21.95 9.74 2.14
N LEU A 158 20.84 8.98 2.11
CA LEU A 158 19.86 9.02 1.03
C LEU A 158 18.46 9.33 1.58
N ILE A 159 17.79 10.33 1.01
CA ILE A 159 16.41 10.70 1.33
C ILE A 159 15.56 10.47 0.09
N LEU A 160 14.53 9.63 0.20
CA LEU A 160 13.49 9.52 -0.81
C LEU A 160 12.37 10.53 -0.50
N VAL A 161 11.91 11.28 -1.49
CA VAL A 161 10.70 12.12 -1.38
C VAL A 161 9.65 11.73 -2.42
N THR A 162 8.40 11.57 -1.98
CA THR A 162 7.26 11.19 -2.83
C THR A 162 5.90 11.58 -2.23
N PHE A 163 5.07 12.29 -3.00
CA PHE A 163 3.72 12.68 -2.57
C PHE A 163 2.62 11.93 -3.33
N GLY A 164 2.97 10.83 -4.00
CA GLY A 164 2.03 10.03 -4.79
C GLY A 164 1.53 10.76 -6.04
N THR A 165 0.61 10.13 -6.75
CA THR A 165 0.06 10.64 -8.02
C THR A 165 -1.36 11.20 -7.90
N VAL A 166 -2.03 10.98 -6.76
CA VAL A 166 -3.44 11.36 -6.55
C VAL A 166 -3.57 12.68 -5.76
N PHE A 167 -2.81 12.82 -4.67
CA PHE A 167 -2.86 13.99 -3.78
C PHE A 167 -1.57 14.83 -3.78
N GLY A 168 -0.64 14.52 -4.68
CA GLY A 168 0.67 15.19 -4.74
C GLY A 168 0.55 16.63 -5.23
N SER A 169 0.77 17.59 -4.35
CA SER A 169 0.90 19.00 -4.73
C SER A 169 2.30 19.28 -5.27
N GLN A 170 2.39 19.91 -6.46
CA GLN A 170 3.67 20.36 -7.01
C GLN A 170 4.36 21.37 -6.09
N ASP A 171 3.59 22.23 -5.43
CA ASP A 171 4.11 23.23 -4.49
C ASP A 171 4.69 22.57 -3.24
N LEU A 172 4.02 21.53 -2.72
CA LEU A 172 4.53 20.74 -1.60
C LEU A 172 5.82 20.02 -1.98
N LEU A 173 5.86 19.41 -3.17
CA LEU A 173 7.05 18.74 -3.66
C LEU A 173 8.23 19.71 -3.81
N ALA A 174 7.98 20.88 -4.42
CA ALA A 174 8.99 21.92 -4.57
C ALA A 174 9.50 22.41 -3.20
N THR A 175 8.61 22.64 -2.24
CA THR A 175 8.95 23.05 -0.87
C THR A 175 9.82 22.01 -0.17
N ALA A 176 9.44 20.72 -0.26
CA ALA A 176 10.20 19.62 0.32
C ALA A 176 11.60 19.52 -0.32
N VAL A 177 11.69 19.54 -1.65
CA VAL A 177 12.98 19.47 -2.35
C VAL A 177 13.88 20.65 -2.00
N ALA A 178 13.33 21.87 -1.90
CA ALA A 178 14.08 23.07 -1.52
C ALA A 178 14.64 22.99 -0.10
N GLY A 179 13.91 22.39 0.85
CA GLY A 179 14.39 22.15 2.20
C GLY A 179 15.44 21.05 2.27
N LEU A 180 15.13 19.87 1.71
CA LEU A 180 15.98 18.69 1.76
C LEU A 180 17.30 18.90 1.02
N GLY A 181 17.31 19.69 -0.06
CA GLY A 181 18.53 20.02 -0.81
C GLY A 181 19.55 20.85 -0.04
N ARG A 182 19.22 21.33 1.17
CA ARG A 182 20.15 22.00 2.09
C ARG A 182 20.92 21.03 3.00
N LEU A 183 20.53 19.76 3.01
CA LEU A 183 21.18 18.72 3.81
C LEU A 183 22.32 18.07 3.01
N ASP A 184 23.35 17.58 3.71
CA ASP A 184 24.40 16.75 3.12
C ASP A 184 23.89 15.31 2.87
N ALA A 185 22.97 15.19 1.92
CA ALA A 185 22.30 13.95 1.57
C ALA A 185 21.90 13.92 0.10
N GLN A 186 21.89 12.73 -0.49
CA GLN A 186 21.29 12.52 -1.80
C GLN A 186 19.77 12.56 -1.68
N VAL A 187 19.11 13.49 -2.37
CA VAL A 187 17.65 13.56 -2.46
C VAL A 187 17.18 12.89 -3.74
N VAL A 188 16.46 11.77 -3.61
CA VAL A 188 15.83 11.06 -4.72
C VAL A 188 14.35 11.44 -4.75
N VAL A 189 13.88 11.95 -5.89
CA VAL A 189 12.50 12.42 -6.06
C VAL A 189 11.71 11.45 -6.92
N ALA A 190 10.63 10.89 -6.39
CA ALA A 190 9.60 10.20 -7.17
C ALA A 190 8.40 11.12 -7.34
N ALA A 191 7.99 11.35 -8.59
CA ALA A 191 6.93 12.29 -8.96
C ALA A 191 6.24 11.86 -10.26
N PRO A 192 5.05 12.41 -10.59
CA PRO A 192 4.44 12.20 -11.91
C PRO A 192 5.45 12.47 -13.04
N GLY A 193 5.58 11.53 -13.99
CA GLY A 193 6.56 11.58 -15.08
C GLY A 193 7.99 11.18 -14.72
N ARG A 194 8.26 10.89 -13.43
CA ARG A 194 9.54 10.37 -12.93
C ARG A 194 9.26 9.13 -12.05
N TRP A 195 8.86 8.06 -12.71
CA TRP A 195 8.64 6.77 -12.06
C TRP A 195 9.95 6.13 -11.65
N LEU A 196 9.96 5.55 -10.45
CA LEU A 196 11.09 4.82 -9.88
C LEU A 196 10.58 3.48 -9.33
N PRO A 197 11.43 2.43 -9.32
CA PRO A 197 11.18 1.21 -8.56
C PRO A 197 11.20 1.54 -7.06
N GLN A 198 10.09 2.06 -6.54
CA GLN A 198 10.04 2.74 -5.24
C GLN A 198 10.44 1.81 -4.09
N ALA A 199 10.03 0.54 -4.14
CA ALA A 199 10.40 -0.46 -3.13
C ALA A 199 11.93 -0.64 -3.06
N GLU A 200 12.61 -0.66 -4.21
CA GLU A 200 14.07 -0.79 -4.33
C GLU A 200 14.78 0.45 -3.80
N VAL A 201 14.25 1.64 -4.08
CA VAL A 201 14.81 2.91 -3.60
C VAL A 201 14.64 3.03 -2.08
N ILE A 202 13.48 2.66 -1.53
CA ILE A 202 13.22 2.68 -0.09
C ILE A 202 14.23 1.81 0.66
N ARG A 203 14.58 0.62 0.13
CA ARG A 203 15.58 -0.27 0.76
C ARG A 203 16.96 0.37 0.95
N GLN A 204 17.27 1.42 0.19
CA GLN A 204 18.54 2.16 0.28
C GLN A 204 18.41 3.47 1.07
N ALA A 205 17.19 3.91 1.35
CA ALA A 205 16.91 5.19 1.95
C ALA A 205 17.20 5.19 3.45
N ASP A 206 17.73 6.31 3.92
CA ASP A 206 17.88 6.60 5.33
C ASP A 206 16.61 7.23 5.92
N VAL A 207 15.89 8.01 5.12
CA VAL A 207 14.61 8.64 5.47
C VAL A 207 13.70 8.64 4.25
N VAL A 208 12.40 8.44 4.46
CA VAL A 208 11.36 8.65 3.44
C VAL A 208 10.49 9.84 3.82
N VAL A 209 10.37 10.82 2.92
CA VAL A 209 9.46 11.97 3.06
C VAL A 209 8.25 11.75 2.15
N HIS A 210 7.06 11.66 2.73
CA HIS A 210 5.86 11.32 1.96
C HIS A 210 4.56 11.84 2.57
N HIS A 211 3.48 11.66 1.84
CA HIS A 211 2.14 12.11 2.22
C HIS A 211 1.41 11.21 3.22
N GLY A 212 1.96 10.07 3.62
CA GLY A 212 1.27 9.14 4.54
C GLY A 212 0.35 8.11 3.88
N GLY A 213 0.38 7.95 2.55
CA GLY A 213 -0.37 6.88 1.89
C GLY A 213 0.14 5.48 2.29
N SER A 214 -0.79 4.55 2.51
CA SER A 214 -0.52 3.25 3.13
C SER A 214 0.57 2.42 2.42
N GLY A 215 0.61 2.41 1.07
CA GLY A 215 1.63 1.66 0.33
C GLY A 215 3.07 2.14 0.58
N THR A 216 3.29 3.46 0.60
CA THR A 216 4.62 4.02 0.92
C THR A 216 4.95 3.82 2.40
N MET A 217 3.96 4.01 3.28
CA MET A 217 4.12 3.81 4.72
C MET A 217 4.59 2.39 5.05
N LEU A 218 3.85 1.38 4.57
CA LEU A 218 4.17 -0.02 4.85
C LEU A 218 5.48 -0.44 4.21
N ALA A 219 5.83 0.09 3.03
CA ALA A 219 7.12 -0.20 2.40
C ALA A 219 8.32 0.36 3.18
N ALA A 220 8.20 1.58 3.71
CA ALA A 220 9.22 2.18 4.57
C ALA A 220 9.35 1.41 5.90
N LEU A 221 8.23 1.07 6.53
CA LEU A 221 8.22 0.25 7.76
C LEU A 221 8.83 -1.13 7.54
N ALA A 222 8.43 -1.84 6.47
CA ALA A 222 8.99 -3.15 6.14
C ALA A 222 10.51 -3.11 5.88
N SER A 223 11.04 -1.94 5.50
CA SER A 223 12.47 -1.70 5.29
C SER A 223 13.19 -1.12 6.51
N GLY A 224 12.48 -0.89 7.62
CA GLY A 224 13.04 -0.29 8.84
C GLY A 224 13.50 1.16 8.66
N VAL A 225 12.82 1.93 7.80
CA VAL A 225 13.18 3.30 7.45
C VAL A 225 12.24 4.28 8.14
N PRO A 226 12.77 5.25 8.93
CA PRO A 226 11.95 6.28 9.56
C PRO A 226 11.41 7.29 8.54
N GLN A 227 10.29 7.93 8.88
CA GLN A 227 9.48 8.68 7.91
C GLN A 227 9.21 10.13 8.34
N VAL A 228 9.30 11.08 7.39
CA VAL A 228 8.68 12.41 7.55
C VAL A 228 7.34 12.38 6.82
N VAL A 229 6.25 12.67 7.52
CA VAL A 229 4.89 12.51 6.99
C VAL A 229 4.20 13.86 6.87
N LEU A 230 3.65 14.16 5.69
CA LEU A 230 3.00 15.43 5.33
C LEU A 230 1.61 15.13 4.72
N PRO A 231 0.60 14.82 5.56
CA PRO A 231 -0.71 14.37 5.09
C PRO A 231 -1.51 15.45 4.35
N GLN A 232 -2.15 15.05 3.26
CA GLN A 232 -2.92 15.90 2.34
C GLN A 232 -4.41 15.52 2.29
N GLY A 233 -4.79 14.27 2.57
CA GLY A 233 -6.17 13.81 2.43
C GLY A 233 -6.41 12.36 2.80
N ALA A 234 -7.68 11.95 2.73
CA ALA A 234 -8.13 10.57 2.93
C ALA A 234 -7.55 9.93 4.20
N ASP A 235 -6.73 8.91 3.98
CA ASP A 235 -6.28 7.89 4.91
C ASP A 235 -5.02 8.33 5.68
N GLN A 236 -4.38 9.38 5.15
CA GLN A 236 -3.03 9.83 5.46
C GLN A 236 -2.89 10.43 6.86
N PHE A 237 -3.90 11.14 7.36
CA PHE A 237 -3.84 11.78 8.68
C PHE A 237 -3.80 10.74 9.81
N GLY A 238 -4.61 9.69 9.70
CA GLY A 238 -4.61 8.58 10.65
C GLY A 238 -3.30 7.80 10.62
N ASN A 239 -2.77 7.54 9.42
CA ASN A 239 -1.47 6.92 9.24
C ASN A 239 -0.33 7.76 9.85
N ALA A 240 -0.32 9.07 9.60
CA ALA A 240 0.67 9.98 10.14
C ALA A 240 0.65 9.99 11.68
N GLN A 241 -0.54 10.06 12.27
CA GLN A 241 -0.69 10.00 13.72
C GLN A 241 -0.15 8.68 14.29
N ALA A 242 -0.57 7.54 13.73
CA ALA A 242 -0.15 6.23 14.19
C ALA A 242 1.38 6.03 14.11
N LEU A 243 2.02 6.51 13.03
CA LEU A 243 3.48 6.46 12.87
C LEU A 243 4.23 7.32 13.89
N VAL A 244 3.71 8.53 14.18
CA VAL A 244 4.30 9.44 15.17
C VAL A 244 4.16 8.84 16.58
N GLU A 245 2.99 8.30 16.91
CA GLU A 245 2.76 7.61 18.19
C GLU A 245 3.64 6.37 18.35
N ALA A 246 3.89 5.62 17.28
CA ALA A 246 4.83 4.50 17.26
C ALA A 246 6.31 4.93 17.33
N GLY A 247 6.60 6.23 17.23
CA GLY A 247 7.97 6.75 17.23
C GLY A 247 8.78 6.45 15.97
N ALA A 248 8.14 5.98 14.90
CA ALA A 248 8.79 5.67 13.61
C ALA A 248 8.78 6.85 12.63
N ALA A 249 8.14 7.96 12.99
CA ALA A 249 8.01 9.13 12.13
C ALA A 249 7.99 10.47 12.87
N VAL A 250 8.17 11.53 12.10
CA VAL A 250 7.93 12.93 12.50
C VAL A 250 6.94 13.55 11.52
N ARG A 251 5.96 14.28 12.05
CA ARG A 251 5.09 15.17 11.27
C ARG A 251 5.46 16.62 11.62
N PRO A 252 5.98 17.42 10.67
CA PRO A 252 6.25 18.83 10.92
C PRO A 252 4.96 19.59 11.27
N ASP A 253 5.04 20.54 12.22
CA ASP A 253 3.90 21.38 12.61
C ASP A 253 3.51 22.40 11.52
N ALA A 254 4.49 22.79 10.70
CA ALA A 254 4.30 23.67 9.56
C ALA A 254 4.89 23.05 8.29
N VAL A 255 4.22 23.29 7.16
CA VAL A 255 4.68 22.86 5.84
C VAL A 255 5.58 23.94 5.25
N SER A 256 6.85 23.96 5.68
CA SER A 256 7.89 24.85 5.14
C SER A 256 9.16 24.08 4.80
N ALA A 257 10.00 24.65 3.93
CA ALA A 257 11.28 24.06 3.56
C ALA A 257 12.16 23.83 4.81
N GLU A 258 12.17 24.79 5.73
CA GLU A 258 12.92 24.74 6.98
C GLU A 258 12.41 23.62 7.91
N ALA A 259 11.10 23.51 8.10
CA ALA A 259 10.51 22.51 9.00
C ALA A 259 10.68 21.08 8.45
N ILE A 260 10.58 20.91 7.13
CA ILE A 260 10.82 19.63 6.46
C ILE A 260 12.29 19.22 6.58
N ALA A 261 13.22 20.16 6.33
CA ALA A 261 14.64 19.90 6.46
C ALA A 261 15.02 19.52 7.89
N GLU A 262 14.49 20.23 8.90
CA GLU A 262 14.77 19.95 10.30
C GLU A 262 14.23 18.59 10.74
N SER A 263 13.02 18.24 10.29
CA SER A 263 12.43 16.92 10.57
C SER A 263 13.24 15.79 9.94
N ALA A 264 13.68 15.94 8.69
CA ALA A 264 14.53 14.95 8.03
C ALA A 264 15.90 14.85 8.70
N ARG A 265 16.51 15.99 9.06
CA ARG A 265 17.79 16.03 9.80
C ARG A 265 17.67 15.30 11.14
N LEU A 266 16.60 15.53 11.89
CA LEU A 266 16.33 14.82 13.14
C LEU A 266 16.33 13.31 12.94
N LEU A 267 15.61 12.81 11.93
CA LEU A 267 15.56 11.37 11.64
C LEU A 267 16.90 10.78 11.15
N LEU A 268 17.77 11.59 10.54
CA LEU A 268 19.10 11.18 10.13
C LEU A 268 20.09 11.08 11.29
N VAL A 269 19.89 11.85 12.38
CA VAL A 269 20.84 11.94 13.50
C VAL A 269 20.38 11.20 14.76
N ASP A 270 19.07 11.18 15.03
CA ASP A 270 18.50 10.52 16.21
C ASP A 270 18.10 9.08 15.87
N GLY A 271 18.94 8.14 16.30
CA GLY A 271 18.77 6.71 16.03
C GLY A 271 17.49 6.08 16.60
N ARG A 272 16.78 6.74 17.52
CA ARG A 272 15.57 6.18 18.15
C ARG A 272 14.45 5.94 17.15
N TYR A 273 14.28 6.80 16.17
CA TYR A 273 13.25 6.64 15.14
C TYR A 273 13.55 5.46 14.20
N ARG A 274 14.82 5.29 13.85
CA ARG A 274 15.27 4.14 13.05
C ARG A 274 15.11 2.83 13.83
N GLU A 275 15.39 2.85 15.14
CA GLU A 275 15.18 1.70 16.00
C GLU A 275 13.70 1.31 16.08
N ALA A 276 12.79 2.27 16.30
CA ALA A 276 11.36 2.03 16.26
C ALA A 276 10.90 1.47 14.90
N ALA A 277 11.35 2.05 13.79
CA ALA A 277 11.04 1.54 12.45
C ALA A 277 11.55 0.10 12.25
N ARG A 278 12.74 -0.25 12.77
CA ARG A 278 13.29 -1.61 12.71
C ARG A 278 12.50 -2.62 13.54
N GLN A 279 12.00 -2.22 14.71
CA GLN A 279 11.13 -3.07 15.52
C GLN A 279 9.83 -3.41 14.77
N MET A 280 9.24 -2.42 14.11
CA MET A 280 8.07 -2.64 13.24
C MET A 280 8.41 -3.49 12.02
N ALA A 281 9.60 -3.32 11.43
CA ALA A 281 10.08 -4.19 10.34
C ALA A 281 10.19 -5.65 10.79
N GLU A 282 10.62 -5.89 12.04
CA GLU A 282 10.70 -7.23 12.61
C GLU A 282 9.32 -7.83 12.85
N GLU A 283 8.37 -7.04 13.36
CA GLU A 283 6.97 -7.46 13.48
C GLU A 283 6.38 -7.84 12.12
N ILE A 284 6.57 -6.99 11.10
CA ILE A 284 6.15 -7.25 9.73
C ILE A 284 6.76 -8.55 9.22
N ARG A 285 8.04 -8.81 9.48
CA ARG A 285 8.72 -10.04 9.03
C ARG A 285 8.05 -11.29 9.59
N HIS A 286 7.60 -11.25 10.84
CA HIS A 286 6.93 -12.35 11.54
C HIS A 286 5.45 -12.53 11.16
N MET A 287 4.86 -11.60 10.41
CA MET A 287 3.52 -11.81 9.85
C MET A 287 3.54 -12.96 8.82
N PRO A 288 2.44 -13.71 8.66
CA PRO A 288 2.33 -14.76 7.66
C PRO A 288 2.64 -14.24 6.25
N SER A 289 3.56 -14.89 5.56
CA SER A 289 3.95 -14.51 4.21
C SER A 289 2.78 -14.71 3.22
N PRO A 290 2.81 -14.02 2.06
CA PRO A 290 1.84 -14.28 1.00
C PRO A 290 1.75 -15.75 0.60
N LYS A 291 2.87 -16.49 0.67
CA LYS A 291 2.90 -17.93 0.43
C LYS A 291 2.15 -18.72 1.50
N GLU A 292 2.44 -18.49 2.78
CA GLU A 292 1.75 -19.20 3.88
C GLU A 292 0.24 -18.92 3.88
N VAL A 293 -0.16 -17.69 3.56
CA VAL A 293 -1.57 -17.33 3.40
C VAL A 293 -2.16 -18.01 2.16
N ALA A 294 -1.48 -17.98 1.01
CA ALA A 294 -1.95 -18.66 -0.20
C ALA A 294 -2.15 -20.17 0.01
N ASP A 295 -1.20 -20.83 0.68
CA ASP A 295 -1.25 -22.27 0.95
C ASP A 295 -2.42 -22.66 1.89
N SER A 296 -2.81 -21.76 2.81
CA SER A 296 -3.91 -22.01 3.74
C SER A 296 -5.27 -21.52 3.24
N LEU A 297 -5.34 -20.70 2.19
CA LEU A 297 -6.57 -20.06 1.72
C LEU A 297 -7.72 -21.05 1.43
N ALA A 298 -7.43 -22.24 0.93
CA ALA A 298 -8.46 -23.25 0.65
C ALA A 298 -9.12 -23.83 1.93
N GLU A 299 -8.46 -23.72 3.09
CA GLU A 299 -8.95 -24.23 4.38
C GLU A 299 -9.72 -23.16 5.17
N VAL A 300 -9.50 -21.88 4.87
CA VAL A 300 -10.13 -20.73 5.55
C VAL A 300 -11.29 -20.10 4.79
N VAL A 301 -11.69 -20.66 3.64
CA VAL A 301 -12.74 -20.14 2.75
C VAL A 301 -13.88 -21.13 2.62
#